data_AF-A0A1E2RZQ6-F1
#
_entry.id   AF-A0A1E2RZQ6-F1
#
_cell.length_a   1.000
_cell.length_b   1.000
_cell.length_c   1.000
_cell.angle_alpha   90.00
_cell.angle_beta   90.00
_cell.angle_gamma   90.00
#
_symmetry.space_group_name_H-M   'P 1'
#
loop_
_entity.id
_entity.type
_entity.pdbx_description
1 polymer ?
#
loop_
_entity_poly.entity_id
_entity_poly.type
_entity_poly.pdbx_seq_one_letter_code
_entity_poly.pdbx_strand_id
1 'polypeptide(L)' 'MRLAQYLKSTGERPADFAKRIGRSPSTITRLLPGEDGTAPKRLPGWQLLREIAKATQGAVTANDFLDEPASEDAA' A
#
# COMPACT_ATOMS: atom_id res chain seq x y z
N MET A 1 -3.26 1.26 9.08
CA MET A 1 -1.83 1.06 8.80
C MET A 1 -1.60 1.12 7.30
N ARG A 2 -0.60 1.86 6.82
CA ARG A 2 -0.33 1.96 5.37
C ARG A 2 0.29 0.68 4.81
N LEU A 3 0.07 0.40 3.52
CA LEU A 3 0.64 -0.79 2.86
C LEU A 3 2.18 -0.85 2.95
N ALA A 4 2.86 0.29 2.82
CA ALA A 4 4.32 0.35 2.98
C ALA A 4 4.78 -0.05 4.39
N GLN A 5 4.03 0.37 5.42
CA GLN A 5 4.31 0.02 6.81
C GLN A 5 4.06 -1.48 7.06
N TYR A 6 2.98 -2.03 6.50
CA TYR A 6 2.70 -3.46 6.55
C TYR A 6 3.86 -4.29 5.97
N LEU A 7 4.31 -3.95 4.77
CA LEU A 7 5.39 -4.68 4.09
C LEU A 7 6.70 -4.58 4.87
N LYS A 8 6.97 -3.42 5.47
CA LYS A 8 8.15 -3.22 6.32
C LYS A 8 8.07 -4.04 7.61
N SER A 9 6.91 -4.07 8.29
CA SER A 9 6.75 -4.80 9.56
C SER A 9 6.79 -6.32 9.37
N THR A 10 6.37 -6.82 8.22
CA THR A 10 6.42 -8.25 7.89
C THR A 10 7.73 -8.68 7.22
N GLY A 11 8.56 -7.73 6.79
CA GLY A 11 9.73 -8.00 5.95
C GLY A 11 9.39 -8.51 4.55
N GLU A 12 8.12 -8.41 4.13
CA GLU A 12 7.64 -8.89 2.84
C GLU A 12 8.00 -7.90 1.73
N ARG A 13 8.73 -8.35 0.70
CA ARG A 13 9.06 -7.47 -0.43
C ARG A 13 7.81 -7.18 -1.27
N PRO A 14 7.67 -5.99 -1.87
CA PRO A 14 6.50 -5.63 -2.70
C PRO A 14 6.21 -6.63 -3.82
N ALA A 15 7.25 -7.18 -4.46
CA ALA A 15 7.11 -8.16 -5.53
C ALA A 15 6.58 -9.51 -5.04
N ASP A 16 6.91 -9.91 -3.81
CA ASP A 16 6.43 -11.16 -3.23
C ASP A 16 4.98 -11.01 -2.76
N PHE A 17 4.64 -9.86 -2.15
CA PHE A 17 3.25 -9.51 -1.85
C PHE A 17 2.39 -9.48 -3.12
N ALA A 18 2.89 -8.91 -4.21
CA ALA A 18 2.19 -8.89 -5.49
C ALA A 18 1.88 -10.29 -6.00
N LYS A 19 2.86 -11.20 -5.98
CA LYS A 19 2.68 -12.61 -6.35
C LYS A 19 1.65 -13.29 -5.45
N ARG A 20 1.70 -13.03 -4.14
CA ARG A 20 0.77 -13.59 -3.15
C ARG A 20 -0.67 -13.23 -3.43
N ILE A 21 -0.94 -12.02 -3.94
CA ILE A 21 -2.30 -11.59 -4.31
C ILE A 21 -2.61 -11.76 -5.80
N GLY A 22 -1.74 -12.41 -6.59
CA GLY A 22 -1.97 -12.65 -8.02
C GLY A 22 -1.88 -11.41 -8.90
N ARG A 23 -1.06 -10.42 -8.52
CA ARG A 23 -0.87 -9.14 -9.24
C ARG A 23 0.57 -8.94 -9.70
N SER A 24 0.77 -8.02 -10.64
CA SER A 24 2.12 -7.66 -11.09
C SER A 24 2.85 -6.86 -10.00
N PRO A 25 4.19 -6.98 -9.88
CA PRO A 25 4.97 -6.13 -8.97
C PRO A 25 4.74 -4.63 -9.20
N SER A 26 4.59 -4.23 -10.47
CA SER A 26 4.29 -2.85 -10.87
C SER A 26 2.94 -2.33 -10.38
N THR A 27 1.98 -3.22 -10.11
CA THR A 27 0.70 -2.83 -9.53
C THR A 27 0.91 -2.39 -8.09
N ILE A 28 1.64 -3.19 -7.29
CA ILE A 28 1.89 -2.88 -5.88
C ILE A 28 2.80 -1.67 -5.73
N THR A 29 3.87 -1.55 -6.50
CA THR A 29 4.81 -0.42 -6.37
C THR A 29 4.17 0.93 -6.66
N ARG A 30 3.12 0.98 -7.50
CA ARG A 30 2.34 2.22 -7.75
C ARG A 30 1.46 2.65 -6.56
N LEU A 31 1.14 1.72 -5.66
CA LEU A 31 0.36 1.99 -4.45
C LEU A 31 1.24 2.42 -3.27
N LEU A 32 2.55 2.25 -3.38
CA LEU A 32 3.48 2.68 -2.36
C LEU A 32 3.80 4.16 -2.56
N PRO A 33 3.96 4.93 -1.47
CA PRO A 33 4.51 6.27 -1.55
C PRO A 33 5.93 6.22 -2.13
N GLY A 34 6.35 7.32 -2.77
CA GLY A 34 7.73 7.47 -3.20
C GLY A 34 8.70 7.51 -2.00
N GLU A 35 9.99 7.28 -2.27
CA GLU A 35 11.04 7.38 -1.24
C GLU A 35 11.18 8.81 -0.68
N ASP A 36 10.67 9.80 -1.41
CA ASP A 36 10.58 11.22 -1.07
C ASP A 36 9.33 11.58 -0.25
N GLY A 37 8.55 10.59 0.20
CA GLY A 37 7.32 10.83 0.95
C GLY A 37 6.13 11.26 0.09
N THR A 38 6.27 11.24 -1.24
CA THR A 38 5.17 11.58 -2.15
C THR A 38 4.01 10.59 -2.04
N ALA A 39 2.79 11.11 -2.23
CA ALA A 39 1.57 10.30 -2.25
C ALA A 39 1.66 9.17 -3.29
N PRO A 40 0.95 8.03 -3.09
CA PRO A 40 0.90 6.96 -4.07
C PRO A 40 0.50 7.48 -5.46
N LYS A 41 1.17 6.99 -6.50
CA LYS A 41 0.90 7.41 -7.88
C LYS A 41 -0.49 7.04 -8.37
N ARG A 42 -1.16 6.09 -7.70
CA ARG A 42 -2.49 5.62 -8.09
C ARG A 42 -3.26 5.08 -6.88
N LEU A 43 -4.54 5.41 -6.82
CA LEU A 43 -5.49 4.76 -5.91
C LEU A 43 -5.88 3.37 -6.45
N PRO A 44 -5.88 2.33 -5.58
CA PRO A 44 -6.29 1.00 -5.98
C PRO A 44 -7.80 0.95 -6.25
N GLY A 45 -8.21 0.20 -7.27
CA GLY A 45 -9.62 -0.06 -7.53
C GLY A 45 -10.25 -0.98 -6.46
N TRP A 46 -11.59 -1.03 -6.42
CA TRP A 46 -12.36 -1.82 -5.45
C TRP A 46 -11.97 -3.30 -5.34
N GLN A 47 -11.66 -3.95 -6.47
CA GLN A 47 -11.23 -5.35 -6.46
C GLN A 47 -9.86 -5.51 -5.77
N LEU A 48 -8.90 -4.64 -6.10
CA LEU A 48 -7.55 -4.69 -5.54
C LEU A 48 -7.56 -4.37 -4.05
N LEU A 49 -8.42 -3.46 -3.60
CA LEU A 49 -8.61 -3.18 -2.18
C LEU A 49 -9.11 -4.38 -1.40
N ARG A 50 -10.08 -5.13 -1.94
CA ARG A 50 -10.57 -6.37 -1.31
C ARG A 50 -9.48 -7.43 -1.23
N GLU A 51 -8.67 -7.56 -2.28
CA GLU A 51 -7.53 -8.49 -2.31
C GLU A 51 -6.48 -8.13 -1.27
N ILE A 52 -6.11 -6.85 -1.17
CA ILE A 52 -5.15 -6.35 -0.17
C ILE A 52 -5.69 -6.54 1.24
N ALA A 53 -6.94 -6.16 1.51
CA ALA A 53 -7.55 -6.32 2.82
C ALA A 53 -7.62 -7.79 3.24
N LYS A 54 -8.01 -8.69 2.32
CA LYS A 54 -8.01 -10.13 2.59
C LYS A 54 -6.61 -10.68 2.86
N ALA A 55 -5.63 -10.29 2.04
CA ALA A 55 -4.25 -10.76 2.15
C ALA A 55 -3.55 -10.26 3.42
N THR A 56 -3.93 -9.09 3.91
CA THR A 56 -3.38 -8.49 5.13
C THR A 56 -4.25 -8.78 6.35
N GLN A 57 -5.29 -9.62 6.22
CA GLN A 57 -6.25 -9.94 7.28
C GLN A 57 -6.88 -8.70 7.93
N GLY A 58 -7.12 -7.66 7.13
CA GLY A 58 -7.68 -6.39 7.58
C GLY A 58 -6.66 -5.42 8.18
N ALA A 59 -5.37 -5.76 8.23
CA ALA A 59 -4.34 -4.84 8.72
C ALA A 59 -4.16 -3.62 7.80
N VAL A 60 -4.41 -3.78 6.50
CA VAL A 60 -4.51 -2.69 5.52
C VAL A 60 -5.92 -2.67 4.95
N THR A 61 -6.59 -1.52 5.07
CA THR A 61 -7.98 -1.29 4.68
C THR A 61 -8.08 -0.24 3.56
N ALA A 62 -9.29 -0.03 3.02
CA ALA A 62 -9.51 1.00 2.01
C ALA A 62 -9.19 2.42 2.52
N ASN A 63 -9.47 2.71 3.79
CA ASN A 63 -9.25 4.02 4.39
C ASN A 63 -7.75 4.37 4.44
N ASP A 64 -6.87 3.37 4.55
CA ASP A 64 -5.41 3.57 4.59
C ASP A 64 -4.83 4.11 3.25
N PHE A 65 -5.63 4.16 2.19
CA PHE A 65 -5.28 4.77 0.90
C PHE A 65 -5.92 6.14 0.67
N LEU A 66 -6.80 6.59 1.57
CA LEU A 66 -7.53 7.86 1.44
C LEU A 66 -6.86 9.02 2.17
N ASP A 67 -5.94 8.73 3.10
CA ASP A 67 -5.25 9.76 3.85
C ASP A 67 -4.26 10.52 2.96
N GLU A 68 -4.46 11.84 2.87
CA GLU A 68 -3.50 12.80 2.36
C GLU A 68 -2.15 12.60 3.07
N PRO A 69 -0.99 12.77 2.41
CA PRO A 69 0.29 12.73 3.13
C PRO A 69 0.19 13.70 4.30
N ALA A 70 0.38 13.19 5.53
CA ALA A 70 0.53 14.05 6.69
C ALA A 70 1.65 15.03 6.33
N SER A 71 1.28 16.28 6.09
CA SER A 71 2.21 17.38 6.03
C SER A 71 2.82 17.49 7.42
N GLU A 72 3.91 16.76 7.66
CA GLU A 72 4.76 16.90 8.85
C GLU A 72 5.69 18.12 8.74
N ASP A 73 5.52 18.99 7.74
CA ASP A 73 6.16 20.31 7.66
C ASP A 73 5.15 21.41 8.01
N ALA A 74 4.83 21.51 9.30
CA ALA A 74 4.32 22.72 9.92
C ALA A 74 4.89 22.81 11.35
N ALA A 75 6.20 23.04 11.45
CA ALA A 75 6.88 23.47 12.67
C ALA A 75 7.82 24.64 12.34
#